data_AF-A0AAC8WJQ1-F1
#
_entry.id   AF-A0AAC8WJQ1-F1
#
_cell.length_a   1.000
_cell.length_b   1.000
_cell.length_c   1.000
_cell.angle_alpha   90.00
_cell.angle_beta   90.00
_cell.angle_gamma   90.00
#
_symmetry.space_group_name_H-M   'P 1'
#
loop_
_entity.id
_entity.type
_entity.pdbx_description
1 polymer ?
#
loop_
_entity_poly.entity_id
_entity_poly.type
_entity_poly.pdbx_seq_one_letter_code
_entity_poly.pdbx_strand_id
1 'polypeptide(L)'
;MANKFFPVSIDLNNKNVLIIGAGKIALRKVETLLNYNCNIIVITKEILEEKFLELEKNNKIKIFKNQEFEEKFLEDIFLVVVATNNEILNEEISNLCISKNILVNNITSKNDMNIRFASIYEKDDIQIAISAGGNPKKAVEIKNKIKDIFEK
;
A
#
# COMPACT_ATOMS: atom_id res chain seq x y z
N MET A 1 -20.70 -11.72 -0.39
CA MET A 1 -20.80 -10.56 0.54
C MET A 1 -19.46 -9.83 0.51
N ALA A 2 -19.43 -8.51 0.66
CA ALA A 2 -18.16 -7.79 0.76
C ALA A 2 -17.41 -8.21 2.04
N ASN A 3 -16.10 -8.45 1.94
CA ASN A 3 -15.27 -8.83 3.08
C ASN A 3 -15.34 -7.75 4.17
N LYS A 4 -15.62 -8.17 5.41
CA LYS A 4 -15.53 -7.31 6.60
C LYS A 4 -14.12 -7.42 7.17
N PHE A 5 -13.38 -6.31 7.13
CA PHE A 5 -12.01 -6.24 7.65
C PHE A 5 -12.06 -5.90 9.14
N PHE A 6 -11.36 -6.69 9.95
CA PHE A 6 -11.18 -6.39 11.36
C PHE A 6 -10.13 -5.28 11.51
N PRO A 7 -10.42 -4.19 12.26
CA PRO A 7 -9.48 -3.09 12.42
C PRO A 7 -8.34 -3.52 13.35
N VAL A 8 -7.12 -3.47 12.84
CA VAL A 8 -5.89 -3.73 13.59
C VAL A 8 -4.81 -2.77 13.15
N SER A 9 -3.95 -2.39 14.09
CA SER A 9 -2.66 -1.80 13.76
C SER A 9 -1.66 -2.92 13.48
N ILE A 10 -0.84 -2.75 12.44
CA ILE A 10 0.22 -3.69 12.09
C ILE A 10 1.58 -3.02 12.28
N ASP A 11 2.56 -3.79 12.75
CA ASP A 11 3.94 -3.32 12.86
C ASP A 11 4.69 -3.59 11.54
N LEU A 12 5.18 -2.52 10.91
CA LEU A 12 5.95 -2.56 9.67
C LEU A 12 7.44 -2.33 9.88
N ASN A 13 7.92 -2.14 11.13
CA ASN A 13 9.33 -1.93 11.40
C ASN A 13 10.17 -3.09 10.84
N ASN A 14 11.16 -2.75 9.99
CA ASN A 14 12.08 -3.68 9.33
C ASN A 14 11.39 -4.77 8.48
N LYS A 15 10.11 -4.60 8.13
CA LYS A 15 9.39 -5.54 7.26
C LYS A 15 9.64 -5.20 5.80
N ASN A 16 9.79 -6.22 4.96
CA ASN A 16 9.88 -6.04 3.52
C ASN A 16 8.50 -5.81 2.92
N VAL A 17 8.35 -4.70 2.20
CA VAL A 17 7.12 -4.30 1.53
C VAL A 17 7.39 -4.21 0.03
N LEU A 18 6.73 -5.06 -0.74
CA LEU A 18 6.82 -5.07 -2.20
C LEU A 18 5.73 -4.18 -2.80
N ILE A 19 6.12 -3.28 -3.70
CA ILE A 19 5.23 -2.44 -4.49
C ILE A 19 5.35 -2.86 -5.95
N ILE A 20 4.23 -3.19 -6.59
CA ILE A 20 4.19 -3.61 -7.99
C ILE A 20 3.55 -2.51 -8.80
N GLY A 21 4.36 -1.88 -9.66
CA GLY A 21 4.01 -0.67 -10.41
C GLY A 21 4.59 0.61 -9.79
N ALA A 22 4.87 1.59 -10.65
CA ALA A 22 5.48 2.87 -10.26
C ALA A 22 4.71 4.08 -10.84
N GLY A 23 3.38 4.03 -10.75
CA GLY A 23 2.50 5.15 -11.10
C GLY A 23 2.01 5.96 -9.89
N LYS A 24 1.16 6.95 -10.14
CA LYS A 24 0.61 7.86 -9.13
C LYS A 24 0.03 7.19 -7.88
N ILE A 25 -0.73 6.10 -8.05
CA ILE A 25 -1.36 5.42 -6.91
C ILE A 25 -0.30 4.70 -6.07
N ALA A 26 0.66 4.03 -6.71
CA ALA A 26 1.79 3.39 -6.04
C ALA A 26 2.62 4.41 -5.26
N LEU A 27 2.92 5.57 -5.85
CA LEU A 27 3.67 6.63 -5.19
C LEU A 27 3.01 7.09 -3.88
N ARG A 28 1.69 7.34 -3.90
CA ARG A 28 0.94 7.72 -2.69
C ARG A 28 1.04 6.69 -1.56
N LYS A 29 1.10 5.40 -1.93
CA LYS A 29 1.24 4.29 -0.96
C LYS A 29 2.66 4.27 -0.38
N VAL A 30 3.66 4.41 -1.24
CA VAL A 30 5.07 4.51 -0.84
C VAL A 30 5.28 5.67 0.12
N GLU A 31 4.78 6.86 -0.18
CA GLU A 31 4.90 8.04 0.69
C GLU A 31 4.32 7.80 2.08
N THR A 32 3.20 7.08 2.18
CA THR A 32 2.61 6.70 3.47
C THR A 32 3.50 5.69 4.20
N LEU A 33 3.95 4.65 3.49
CA LEU A 33 4.74 3.54 4.05
C LEU A 33 6.13 3.96 4.53
N LEU A 34 6.72 4.99 3.91
CA LEU A 34 8.02 5.54 4.31
C LEU A 34 8.04 6.07 5.74
N ASN A 35 6.88 6.36 6.34
CA ASN A 35 6.78 6.82 7.73
C ASN A 35 6.84 5.67 8.76
N TYR A 36 6.87 4.40 8.32
CA TYR A 36 6.76 3.23 9.20
C TYR A 36 7.99 2.32 9.22
N ASN A 37 9.18 2.85 8.88
CA ASN A 37 10.48 2.16 8.95
C ASN A 37 10.50 0.77 8.28
N CYS A 38 9.80 0.62 7.17
CA CYS A 38 9.78 -0.61 6.38
C CYS A 38 10.79 -0.56 5.22
N ASN A 39 11.19 -1.73 4.73
CA ASN A 39 12.05 -1.85 3.57
C ASN A 39 11.19 -1.91 2.31
N ILE A 40 11.12 -0.80 1.56
CA ILE A 40 10.29 -0.72 0.37
C ILE A 40 11.08 -1.17 -0.86
N ILE A 41 10.54 -2.18 -1.54
CA ILE A 41 11.03 -2.72 -2.79
C ILE A 41 9.98 -2.43 -3.86
N VAL A 42 10.38 -1.84 -4.99
CA VAL A 42 9.49 -1.54 -6.11
C VAL A 42 9.91 -2.39 -7.31
N ILE A 43 8.98 -3.10 -7.91
CA ILE A 43 9.16 -3.74 -9.22
C ILE A 43 8.26 -3.02 -10.24
N THR A 44 8.79 -2.70 -11.41
CA THR A 44 7.99 -2.05 -12.45
C THR A 44 8.59 -2.25 -13.85
N LYS A 45 7.71 -2.29 -14.85
CA LYS A 45 8.09 -2.18 -16.27
C LYS A 45 8.54 -0.77 -16.62
N GLU A 46 7.83 0.22 -16.10
CA GLU A 46 8.03 1.64 -16.41
C GLU A 46 7.84 2.50 -15.16
N ILE A 47 8.61 3.57 -15.06
CA ILE A 47 8.46 4.57 -14.00
C ILE A 47 7.69 5.75 -14.58
N LEU A 48 6.44 5.92 -14.12
CA LEU A 48 5.57 7.00 -14.60
C LEU A 48 5.67 8.25 -13.73
N GLU A 49 6.20 8.12 -12.51
CA GLU A 49 6.37 9.24 -11.58
C GLU A 49 7.86 9.40 -11.23
N GLU A 50 8.46 10.54 -11.60
CA GLU A 50 9.90 10.80 -11.40
C GLU A 50 10.33 10.76 -9.92
N LYS A 51 9.39 10.99 -8.99
CA LYS A 51 9.65 10.94 -7.55
C LYS A 51 10.21 9.59 -7.09
N PHE A 52 9.88 8.50 -7.77
CA PHE A 52 10.50 7.19 -7.50
C PHE A 52 12.02 7.21 -7.67
N LEU A 53 12.52 7.88 -8.72
CA LEU A 53 13.96 7.99 -8.97
C LEU A 53 14.67 8.81 -7.90
N GLU A 54 14.01 9.86 -7.39
CA GLU A 54 14.53 10.66 -6.27
C GLU A 54 14.60 9.83 -4.98
N LEU A 55 13.54 9.08 -4.67
CA LEU A 55 13.49 8.21 -3.50
C LEU A 55 14.56 7.11 -3.55
N GLU A 56 14.76 6.50 -4.72
CA GLU A 56 15.83 5.52 -4.94
C GLU A 56 17.21 6.14 -4.75
N LYS A 57 17.47 7.30 -5.37
CA LYS A 57 18.74 8.04 -5.24
C LYS A 57 19.07 8.38 -3.78
N ASN A 58 18.05 8.66 -2.98
CA ASN A 58 18.18 8.96 -1.56
C ASN A 58 18.19 7.71 -0.64
N ASN A 59 18.32 6.50 -1.22
CA ASN A 59 18.31 5.22 -0.51
C ASN A 59 17.05 4.99 0.36
N LYS A 60 15.92 5.60 -0.02
CA LYS A 60 14.64 5.42 0.69
C LYS A 60 13.89 4.18 0.24
N ILE A 61 14.10 3.77 -1.01
CA ILE A 61 13.48 2.59 -1.64
C ILE A 61 14.50 1.91 -2.56
N LYS A 62 14.25 0.64 -2.91
CA LYS A 62 14.99 -0.08 -3.96
C LYS A 62 14.08 -0.32 -5.16
N ILE A 63 14.52 -0.03 -6.39
CA ILE A 63 13.71 -0.24 -7.60
C ILE A 63 14.36 -1.27 -8.52
N PHE A 64 13.56 -2.25 -8.94
CA PHE A 64 13.87 -3.15 -10.05
C PHE A 64 13.12 -2.68 -11.30
N LYS A 65 13.86 -2.01 -12.19
CA LYS A 65 13.34 -1.43 -13.43
C LYS A 65 13.28 -2.47 -14.54
N ASN A 66 12.38 -2.28 -15.50
CA ASN A 66 12.16 -3.19 -16.64
C ASN A 66 11.93 -4.65 -16.20
N GLN A 67 11.31 -4.84 -15.04
CA GLN A 67 10.99 -6.16 -14.50
C GLN A 67 9.49 -6.39 -14.52
N GLU A 68 9.12 -7.61 -14.93
CA GLU A 68 7.76 -8.12 -14.73
C GLU A 68 7.66 -8.78 -13.36
N PHE A 69 6.42 -9.01 -12.91
CA PHE A 69 6.23 -9.79 -11.70
C PHE A 69 6.63 -11.26 -11.96
N GLU A 70 7.40 -11.80 -11.02
CA GLU A 70 7.71 -13.22 -10.91
C GLU A 70 7.53 -13.63 -9.46
N GLU A 71 7.08 -14.86 -9.21
CA GLU A 71 6.78 -15.35 -7.86
C GLU A 71 7.98 -15.27 -6.90
N LYS A 72 9.23 -15.34 -7.42
CA LYS A 72 10.46 -15.18 -6.63
C LYS A 72 10.53 -13.85 -5.88
N PHE A 73 9.87 -12.79 -6.37
CA PHE A 73 9.83 -11.50 -5.69
C PHE A 73 8.99 -11.52 -4.41
N LEU A 74 8.22 -12.58 -4.16
CA LEU A 74 7.46 -12.76 -2.93
C LEU A 74 8.28 -13.40 -1.79
N GLU A 75 9.52 -13.82 -2.04
CA GLU A 75 10.41 -14.36 -1.01
C GLU A 75 10.69 -13.31 0.08
N ASP A 76 10.50 -13.69 1.34
CA ASP A 76 10.65 -12.83 2.52
C ASP A 76 9.84 -11.52 2.50
N ILE A 77 8.73 -11.47 1.75
CA ILE A 77 7.82 -10.31 1.71
C ILE A 77 6.72 -10.44 2.75
N PHE A 78 6.55 -9.38 3.53
CA PHE A 78 5.49 -9.29 4.54
C PHE A 78 4.19 -8.70 3.97
N LEU A 79 4.32 -7.65 3.14
CA LEU A 79 3.22 -6.91 2.57
C LEU A 79 3.48 -6.63 1.09
N VAL A 80 2.47 -6.84 0.25
CA VAL A 80 2.47 -6.51 -1.17
C VAL A 80 1.42 -5.43 -1.44
N VAL A 81 1.78 -4.40 -2.21
CA VAL A 81 0.83 -3.45 -2.79
C VAL A 81 0.86 -3.64 -4.29
N VAL A 82 -0.24 -4.14 -4.86
CA VAL A 82 -0.36 -4.38 -6.29
C VAL A 82 -1.07 -3.19 -6.93
N ALA A 83 -0.36 -2.44 -7.77
CA ALA A 83 -0.79 -1.16 -8.30
C ALA A 83 -0.44 -0.95 -9.78
N THR A 84 -0.65 -1.99 -10.58
CA THR A 84 -0.53 -1.91 -12.05
C THR A 84 -1.88 -1.54 -12.69
N ASN A 85 -1.83 -1.16 -13.97
CA ASN A 85 -3.03 -0.93 -14.79
C ASN A 85 -3.65 -2.22 -15.35
N ASN A 86 -3.08 -3.40 -15.05
CA ASN A 86 -3.61 -4.69 -15.48
C ASN A 86 -4.38 -5.34 -14.32
N GLU A 87 -5.71 -5.25 -14.36
CA GLU A 87 -6.58 -5.78 -13.31
C GLU A 87 -6.47 -7.30 -13.16
N ILE A 88 -6.33 -8.04 -14.26
CA ILE A 88 -6.19 -9.51 -14.26
C ILE A 88 -4.89 -9.89 -13.54
N LEU A 89 -3.77 -9.26 -13.91
CA LEU A 89 -2.50 -9.47 -13.23
C LEU A 89 -2.57 -9.10 -11.74
N ASN A 90 -3.26 -8.01 -11.40
CA ASN A 90 -3.43 -7.62 -10.01
C ASN A 90 -4.19 -8.67 -9.19
N GLU A 91 -5.23 -9.27 -9.78
CA GLU A 91 -6.00 -10.35 -9.17
C GLU A 91 -5.17 -11.63 -9.00
N GLU A 92 -4.43 -12.05 -10.04
CA GLU A 92 -3.54 -13.22 -9.99
C GLU A 92 -2.51 -13.09 -8.87
N ILE A 93 -1.82 -11.94 -8.79
CA ILE A 93 -0.83 -11.68 -7.73
C ILE A 93 -1.50 -11.68 -6.36
N SER A 94 -2.68 -11.07 -6.23
CA SER A 94 -3.40 -11.01 -4.96
C SER A 94 -3.78 -12.41 -4.46
N ASN A 95 -4.35 -13.24 -5.32
CA ASN A 95 -4.72 -14.61 -4.99
C ASN A 95 -3.49 -15.44 -4.57
N LEU A 96 -2.36 -15.26 -5.26
CA LEU A 96 -1.09 -15.91 -4.92
C LEU A 96 -0.55 -15.44 -3.56
N CYS A 97 -0.62 -14.15 -3.25
CA CYS A 97 -0.21 -13.62 -1.95
C CYS A 97 -1.09 -14.18 -0.83
N ILE A 98 -2.41 -14.22 -1.03
CA ILE A 98 -3.37 -14.76 -0.08
C ILE A 98 -3.10 -16.24 0.20
N SER A 99 -2.84 -17.06 -0.83
CA SER A 99 -2.53 -18.49 -0.65
C SER A 99 -1.24 -18.75 0.13
N LYS A 100 -0.31 -17.78 0.15
CA LYS A 100 0.95 -17.81 0.90
C LYS A 100 0.87 -17.11 2.27
N ASN A 101 -0.30 -16.64 2.69
CA ASN A 101 -0.50 -15.81 3.89
C ASN A 101 0.32 -14.51 3.91
N ILE A 102 0.64 -13.96 2.72
CA ILE A 102 1.27 -12.65 2.58
C ILE A 102 0.17 -11.59 2.59
N LEU A 103 0.37 -10.49 3.32
CA LEU A 103 -0.58 -9.38 3.30
C LEU A 103 -0.52 -8.74 1.91
N VAL A 104 -1.67 -8.49 1.30
CA VAL A 104 -1.76 -7.89 -0.03
C VAL A 104 -2.86 -6.85 -0.09
N ASN A 105 -2.52 -5.68 -0.62
CA ASN A 105 -3.44 -4.60 -0.97
C ASN A 105 -3.50 -4.47 -2.49
N ASN A 106 -4.56 -4.99 -3.10
CA ASN A 106 -4.88 -4.75 -4.51
C ASN A 106 -5.66 -3.43 -4.64
N ILE A 107 -5.10 -2.45 -5.35
CA ILE A 107 -5.73 -1.12 -5.48
C ILE A 107 -6.87 -1.06 -6.50
N THR A 108 -7.01 -2.06 -7.38
CA THR A 108 -8.09 -2.11 -8.38
C THR A 108 -9.33 -2.86 -7.89
N SER A 109 -9.21 -3.66 -6.82
CA SER A 109 -10.32 -4.44 -6.27
C SER A 109 -10.84 -3.88 -4.94
N LYS A 110 -12.05 -4.29 -4.56
CA LYS A 110 -12.57 -4.16 -3.19
C LYS A 110 -12.45 -5.46 -2.40
N ASN A 111 -12.43 -6.61 -3.05
CA ASN A 111 -12.57 -7.90 -2.36
C ASN A 111 -11.32 -8.77 -2.48
N ASP A 112 -10.52 -8.59 -3.52
CA ASP A 112 -9.37 -9.45 -3.84
C ASP A 112 -8.13 -8.90 -3.12
N MET A 113 -8.19 -8.91 -1.79
CA MET A 113 -7.14 -8.46 -0.88
C MET A 113 -7.43 -8.95 0.55
N ASN A 114 -6.39 -9.16 1.36
CA ASN A 114 -6.53 -9.52 2.78
C ASN A 114 -6.11 -8.38 3.73
N ILE A 115 -5.64 -7.23 3.21
CA ILE A 115 -5.45 -6.00 3.99
C ILE A 115 -5.98 -4.77 3.25
N ARG A 116 -6.56 -3.83 4.02
CA ARG A 116 -7.01 -2.53 3.52
C ARG A 116 -6.27 -1.39 4.20
N PHE A 117 -5.91 -0.40 3.39
CA PHE A 117 -5.37 0.85 3.89
C PHE A 117 -6.52 1.77 4.29
N ALA A 118 -6.44 2.33 5.49
CA ALA A 118 -7.41 3.31 5.99
C ALA A 118 -7.03 4.73 5.57
N SER A 119 -7.95 5.68 5.74
CA SER A 119 -7.57 7.09 5.83
C SER A 119 -6.99 7.33 7.22
N ILE A 120 -5.78 7.85 7.29
CA ILE A 120 -5.06 8.01 8.56
C ILE A 120 -4.98 9.50 8.90
N TYR A 121 -5.36 9.84 10.13
CA TYR A 121 -5.04 11.10 10.78
C TYR A 121 -4.04 10.82 11.91
N GLU A 122 -2.96 11.60 11.96
CA GLU A 122 -1.92 11.51 12.98
C GLU A 122 -1.66 12.90 13.53
N LYS A 123 -1.63 13.02 14.85
CA LYS A 123 -1.21 14.22 15.58
C LYS A 123 -0.68 13.80 16.95
N ASP A 124 0.52 14.25 17.28
CA ASP A 124 1.22 13.92 18.52
C ASP A 124 1.29 12.40 18.74
N ASP A 125 0.70 11.88 19.81
CA ASP A 125 0.64 10.46 20.18
C ASP A 125 -0.63 9.75 19.69
N ILE A 126 -1.48 10.43 18.92
CA ILE A 126 -2.76 9.92 18.46
C ILE A 126 -2.70 9.54 16.98
N GLN A 127 -3.07 8.29 16.68
CA GLN A 127 -3.34 7.81 15.34
C GLN A 127 -4.80 7.35 15.23
N ILE A 128 -5.50 7.85 14.21
CA ILE A 128 -6.89 7.48 13.92
C ILE A 128 -6.99 6.95 12.49
N ALA A 129 -7.33 5.66 12.38
CA ALA A 129 -7.54 4.97 11.11
C ALA A 129 -9.05 4.87 10.79
N ILE A 130 -9.47 5.48 9.69
CA ILE A 130 -10.86 5.49 9.23
C ILE A 130 -11.02 4.59 8.00
N SER A 131 -11.81 3.53 8.15
CA SER A 131 -12.25 2.66 7.06
C SER A 131 -13.74 2.87 6.81
N ALA A 132 -14.11 3.13 5.55
CA ALA A 132 -15.50 3.34 5.14
C ALA A 132 -15.98 2.27 4.16
N GLY A 133 -15.64 0.99 4.41
CA GLY A 133 -16.13 -0.14 3.62
C GLY A 133 -15.72 -0.12 2.14
N GLY A 134 -14.65 0.59 1.79
CA GLY A 134 -14.23 0.78 0.39
C GLY A 134 -14.85 2.01 -0.28
N ASN A 135 -15.29 3.00 0.51
CA ASN A 135 -15.62 4.35 0.06
C ASN A 135 -14.52 5.36 0.50
N PRO A 136 -13.48 5.60 -0.31
CA PRO A 136 -12.38 6.49 0.06
C PRO A 136 -12.83 7.94 0.30
N LYS A 137 -13.82 8.44 -0.46
CA LYS A 137 -14.32 9.81 -0.31
C LYS A 137 -14.93 10.03 1.07
N LYS A 138 -15.78 9.10 1.51
CA LYS A 138 -16.38 9.15 2.86
C LYS A 138 -15.32 9.05 3.95
N ALA A 139 -14.31 8.19 3.79
CA ALA A 139 -13.23 8.08 4.77
C ALA A 139 -12.44 9.40 4.91
N VAL A 140 -12.14 10.07 3.79
CA VAL A 140 -11.46 11.38 3.78
C VAL A 140 -12.34 12.47 4.40
N GLU A 141 -13.63 12.50 4.09
CA GLU A 141 -14.57 13.48 4.67
C GLU A 141 -14.59 13.37 6.21
N ILE A 142 -14.71 12.15 6.73
CA ILE A 142 -14.70 11.90 8.19
C ILE A 142 -13.34 12.27 8.79
N LYS A 143 -12.24 11.94 8.11
CA LYS A 143 -10.90 12.35 8.55
C LYS A 143 -10.78 13.87 8.69
N ASN A 144 -11.28 14.63 7.74
CA ASN A 144 -11.21 16.10 7.78
C ASN A 144 -12.05 16.66 8.94
N LYS A 145 -13.25 16.10 9.19
CA LYS A 145 -14.06 16.49 10.37
C LYS A 145 -13.33 16.21 11.68
N ILE A 146 -12.60 15.10 11.77
CA ILE A 146 -11.78 14.76 12.95
C ILE A 146 -10.63 15.77 13.08
N LYS A 147 -9.95 16.09 11.99
CA LYS A 147 -8.89 17.10 11.97
C LYS A 147 -9.38 18.43 12.54
N ASP A 148 -10.56 18.91 12.11
CA ASP A 148 -11.15 20.16 12.60
C ASP A 148 -11.48 20.14 14.11
N ILE A 149 -11.65 18.96 14.72
CA ILE A 149 -11.86 18.83 16.17
C ILE A 149 -10.54 19.03 16.93
N PHE A 150 -9.44 18.50 16.39
CA PHE A 150 -8.11 18.59 17.03
C PHE A 150 -7.36 19.90 16.75
N GLU A 151 -7.80 20.70 15.77
CA GLU A 151 -7.21 22.01 15.44
C GLU A 151 -7.91 23.20 16.13
N LYS A 152 -9.00 22.94 16.84
CA LYS A 152 -9.64 23.91 17.76
C LYS A 152 -9.01 23.85 19.14
#